data_AF-T2GCY6-F1
#
_entry.id   AF-T2GCY6-F1
#
_cell.length_a   1.000
_cell.length_b   1.000
_cell.length_c   1.000
_cell.angle_alpha   90.00
_cell.angle_beta   90.00
_cell.angle_gamma   90.00
#
_symmetry.space_group_name_H-M   'P 1'
#
loop_
_entity.id
_entity.type
_entity.pdbx_description
1 polymer ?
#
loop_
_entity_poly.entity_id
_entity_poly.type
_entity_poly.pdbx_seq_one_letter_code
_entity_poly.pdbx_strand_id
1 'polypeptide(L)' 'MQGPYLNLKEAAEYCGYSESQFGALLRQYPLPRYGPKRTRYRLADLDAWMERPEDFKPTPTARRPRAMEWKPVQV' A
#
# COMPACT_ATOMS: atom_id res chain seq x y z
N MET A 1 -15.42 -12.48 9.62
CA MET A 1 -15.69 -11.29 10.47
C MET A 1 -15.16 -10.05 9.77
N GLN A 2 -16.03 -9.08 9.46
CA GLN A 2 -15.61 -7.79 8.89
C GLN A 2 -15.33 -6.87 10.08
N GLY A 3 -14.06 -6.74 10.47
CA GLY A 3 -13.64 -5.87 11.58
C GLY A 3 -13.99 -4.38 11.34
N PRO A 4 -13.90 -3.54 12.39
CA PRO A 4 -14.25 -2.13 12.30
C PRO A 4 -13.41 -1.42 11.23
N TYR A 5 -14.07 -0.50 10.52
CA TYR A 5 -13.43 0.38 9.55
C TYR A 5 -13.05 1.69 10.25
N LEU A 6 -11.75 1.90 10.44
CA LEU A 6 -11.19 3.07 11.11
C LEU A 6 -10.88 4.18 10.11
N ASN A 7 -11.07 5.44 10.51
CA ASN A 7 -10.61 6.56 9.70
C ASN A 7 -9.09 6.77 9.86
N LEU A 8 -8.49 7.69 9.10
CA LEU A 8 -7.04 7.96 9.16
C LEU A 8 -6.55 8.24 10.59
N LYS A 9 -7.27 9.09 11.33
CA LYS A 9 -6.94 9.45 12.71
C LYS A 9 -6.95 8.23 13.63
N GLU A 10 -8.05 7.48 13.63
CA GLU A 10 -8.21 6.27 14.45
C GLU A 10 -7.18 5.19 14.08
N ALA A 11 -6.87 5.04 12.79
CA ALA A 11 -5.84 4.12 12.31
C ALA A 11 -4.44 4.53 12.79
N ALA A 12 -4.12 5.84 12.74
CA ALA A 12 -2.86 6.36 13.24
C ALA A 12 -2.75 6.14 14.76
N GLU A 13 -3.80 6.46 15.53
CA GLU A 13 -3.85 6.22 16.98
C GLU A 13 -3.71 4.74 17.32
N TYR A 14 -4.37 3.84 16.57
CA TYR A 14 -4.27 2.39 16.75
C TYR A 14 -2.84 1.89 16.52
N CYS A 15 -2.15 2.40 15.50
CA CYS A 15 -0.75 2.06 15.22
C CYS A 15 0.25 2.80 16.12
N GLY A 16 -0.20 3.68 17.02
CA GLY A 16 0.67 4.47 17.89
C GLY A 16 1.44 5.60 17.18
N TYR A 17 0.97 6.06 16.03
CA TYR A 17 1.58 7.14 15.24
C TYR A 17 0.74 8.41 15.23
N SER A 18 1.40 9.54 14.96
CA SER A 18 0.69 10.77 14.59
C SER A 18 0.10 10.67 13.18
N GLU A 19 -1.00 11.38 12.90
CA GLU A 19 -1.64 11.40 11.57
C GLU A 19 -0.65 11.75 10.44
N SER A 20 0.25 12.71 10.67
CA SER A 20 1.29 13.11 9.71
C SER A 20 2.30 11.99 9.45
N GLN A 21 2.74 11.29 10.50
CA GLN A 21 3.67 10.17 10.38
C GLN A 21 3.02 9.00 9.66
N PHE A 22 1.78 8.67 10.03
CA PHE A 22 0.99 7.64 9.36
C PHE A 22 0.79 7.97 7.87
N GLY A 23 0.49 9.23 7.55
CA GLY A 23 0.41 9.69 6.16
C GLY A 23 1.72 9.55 5.39
N ALA A 24 2.87 9.80 6.02
CA ALA A 24 4.18 9.59 5.40
C ALA A 24 4.49 8.09 5.18
N LEU A 25 4.09 7.22 6.12
CA LEU A 25 4.23 5.78 6.01
C LEU A 25 3.34 5.21 4.90
N LEU A 26 2.10 5.69 4.76
CA LEU A 26 1.19 5.30 3.68
C LEU A 26 1.70 5.63 2.27
N ARG A 27 2.60 6.62 2.13
CA ARG A 27 3.26 6.90 0.85
C ARG A 27 4.30 5.84 0.49
N GLN A 28 4.92 5.23 1.49
CA GLN A 28 5.95 4.20 1.32
C GLN A 28 5.34 2.80 1.29
N TYR A 29 4.29 2.57 2.07
CA TYR A 29 3.59 1.31 2.27
C TYR A 29 2.07 1.55 2.12
N PRO A 30 1.57 1.70 0.88
CA PRO A 30 0.18 2.01 0.60
C PRO A 30 -0.77 0.92 1.10
N LEU A 31 -1.68 1.30 2.00
CA LEU A 31 -2.78 0.46 2.48
C LEU A 31 -4.04 0.62 1.60
N PRO A 32 -4.82 -0.45 1.41
CA PRO A 32 -6.11 -0.38 0.75
C PRO A 32 -7.10 0.46 1.57
N ARG A 33 -7.83 1.34 0.87
CA ARG A 33 -8.84 2.21 1.45
C ARG A 33 -10.24 1.74 1.07
N TYR A 34 -11.11 1.65 2.06
CA TYR A 34 -12.46 1.12 1.97
C TYR A 34 -13.53 2.19 2.15
N GLY A 35 -14.75 1.84 1.74
CA GLY A 35 -15.95 2.68 1.83
C GLY A 35 -16.17 3.58 0.61
N PRO A 36 -17.36 4.22 0.52
CA PRO A 36 -17.77 5.00 -0.65
C PRO A 36 -16.87 6.20 -0.94
N LYS A 37 -16.23 6.76 0.10
CA LYS A 37 -15.27 7.88 -0.02
C LYS A 37 -13.81 7.44 -0.01
N ARG A 38 -13.52 6.14 0.11
CA ARG A 38 -12.16 5.58 0.26
C ARG A 38 -11.35 6.28 1.37
N THR A 39 -11.99 6.53 2.51
CA THR A 39 -11.37 7.21 3.67
C THR A 39 -11.13 6.29 4.86
N ARG A 40 -11.57 5.03 4.78
CA ARG A 40 -11.50 4.10 5.91
C ARG A 40 -10.50 2.99 5.66
N TYR A 41 -9.90 2.48 6.72
CA TYR A 41 -8.97 1.38 6.76
C TYR A 41 -9.60 0.24 7.55
N ARG A 42 -9.48 -0.99 7.08
CA ARG A 42 -10.00 -2.14 7.82
C ARG A 42 -8.99 -2.51 8.90
N LEU A 43 -9.46 -2.78 10.11
CA LEU A 43 -8.58 -3.15 11.21
C LEU A 43 -7.70 -4.36 10.91
N ALA A 44 -8.22 -5.38 10.21
CA ALA A 44 -7.43 -6.55 9.81
C ALA A 44 -6.28 -6.22 8.84
N ASP A 45 -6.47 -5.25 7.94
CA ASP A 45 -5.41 -4.80 7.03
C ASP A 45 -4.39 -3.94 7.76
N LEU A 46 -4.81 -3.15 8.76
CA LEU A 46 -3.89 -2.42 9.65
C LEU A 46 -3.03 -3.37 10.49
N ASP A 47 -3.64 -4.45 11.01
CA ASP A 47 -2.93 -5.48 11.77
C ASP A 47 -1.89 -6.16 10.89
N ALA A 48 -2.29 -6.63 9.70
CA ALA A 48 -1.37 -7.23 8.73
C ALA A 48 -0.25 -6.27 8.31
N TRP A 49 -0.54 -4.97 8.20
CA TRP A 49 0.45 -3.95 7.87
C TRP A 49 1.41 -3.64 9.03
N MET A 50 0.94 -3.73 10.27
CA MET A 50 1.80 -3.63 11.47
C MET A 50 2.68 -4.87 11.63
N GLU A 51 2.15 -6.06 11.36
CA GLU A 51 2.90 -7.32 11.40
C GLU A 51 3.93 -7.40 10.26
N ARG A 52 3.53 -7.00 9.04
CA ARG A 52 4.34 -7.11 7.82
C ARG A 52 4.16 -5.89 6.92
N PRO A 53 4.81 -4.76 7.23
CA PRO A 53 4.72 -3.57 6.38
C PRO A 53 5.37 -3.78 5.01
N GLU A 54 6.33 -4.72 4.90
CA GLU A 54 7.06 -4.98 3.66
C GLU A 54 6.20 -5.56 2.53
N ASP A 55 5.17 -6.35 2.86
CA ASP A 55 4.21 -6.89 1.88
C ASP A 55 3.45 -5.78 1.15
N PHE A 56 3.30 -4.62 1.78
CA PHE A 56 2.62 -3.45 1.22
C PHE A 56 3.57 -2.51 0.50
N LYS A 57 4.88 -2.78 0.49
CA LYS A 57 5.85 -1.96 -0.22
C LYS A 57 5.59 -2.12 -1.71
N PRO A 58 5.41 -1.03 -2.48
CA PRO A 58 5.30 -1.15 -3.92
C PRO A 58 6.66 -1.65 -4.39
N THR A 59 6.74 -2.92 -4.78
CA THR A 59 7.91 -3.41 -5.48
C THR A 59 8.10 -2.48 -6.67
N PRO A 60 9.28 -1.87 -6.87
CA PRO A 60 9.57 -1.21 -8.12
C PRO A 60 9.57 -2.34 -9.16
N THR A 61 8.39 -2.63 -9.73
CA THR A 61 8.26 -3.56 -10.83
C THR A 61 9.27 -3.08 -11.83
N ALA A 62 10.29 -3.92 -12.05
CA ALA A 62 11.38 -3.68 -12.97
C ALA A 62 10.78 -2.97 -14.17
N ARG A 63 11.23 -1.74 -14.43
CA ARG A 63 11.01 -1.10 -15.72
C ARG A 63 11.42 -2.17 -16.71
N ARG A 64 10.45 -2.85 -17.34
CA ARG A 64 10.76 -3.82 -18.39
C ARG A 64 11.68 -3.04 -19.31
N PRO A 65 12.94 -3.47 -19.56
CA PRO A 65 13.60 -2.92 -20.72
C PRO A 65 12.61 -3.19 -21.84
N ARG A 66 12.22 -2.15 -22.57
CA ARG A 66 11.76 -2.33 -23.94
C ARG A 66 12.99 -2.92 -24.64
N ALA A 67 13.22 -4.21 -24.43
CA ALA A 67 13.97 -5.06 -25.32
C ALA A 67 13.10 -5.05 -26.57
N MET A 68 13.37 -4.03 -27.38
CA MET A 68 13.12 -4.05 -28.80
C MET A 68 13.78 -5.34 -29.27
N GLU A 69 12.99 -6.40 -29.39
CA GLU A 69 13.42 -7.64 -30.04
C GLU A 69 13.62 -7.30 -31.52
N TRP A 70 14.77 -6.67 -31.82
CA TRP A 70 15.29 -6.61 -33.17
C TRP A 70 15.68 -8.03 -33.55
N LYS A 71 14.86 -8.66 -34.38
CA LYS A 71 15.28 -9.81 -35.16
C LYS A 71 15.99 -9.28 -36.40
N PRO A 72 17.29 -9.53 -36.60
CA PRO A 72 17.91 -9.25 -37.89
C PRO A 72 17.28 -10.20 -38.91
N VAL A 73 16.66 -9.64 -39.94
CA VAL A 73 16.29 -10.41 -41.14
C VAL A 73 17.57 -10.67 -41.91
N GLN A 74 17.96 -11.93 -42.06
CA GLN A 74 19.01 -12.31 -43.00
C GLN A 74 18.44 -12.26 -44.42
N VAL A 75 19.09 -11.48 -45.29
CA VAL A 75 18.91 -11.52 -46.76
C VAL A 75 20.26 -11.81 -47.40
#